data_AF-A0A7S2NKD3-F1
#
_entry.id   AF-A0A7S2NKD3-F1
#
_cell.length_a   1.000
_cell.length_b   1.000
_cell.length_c   1.000
_cell.angle_alpha   90.00
_cell.angle_beta   90.00
_cell.angle_gamma   90.00
#
_symmetry.space_group_name_H-M   'P 1'
#
loop_
_entity.id
_entity.type
_entity.pdbx_description
1 polymer ?
#
loop_
_entity_poly.entity_id
_entity_poly.type
_entity_poly.pdbx_seq_one_letter_code
_entity_poly.pdbx_strand_id
1 'polypeptide(L)'
;ANSYVYAVDGLRLDGSTPSPCTGVSRWLLVQVAPCGADETALDSATKTTLASAIRSSADANNPNVRDVVASGTCTTSSSGVSAIGAKVDVDGDCWQHAHPLALNVYEMNQWAVTDHPGNANFNEQNNPIKAFARAGGTTLTFPASHMMSRFTSSVGGFSLVGKLGDSVKYTDLPSSLQTDKVAWRFDAVEIGEAVAACRTAGEVA
;
A
#
# COMPACT_ATOMS: atom_id res chain seq x y z
N ALA A 1 15.69 11.32 -13.98
CA ALA A 1 14.22 11.49 -13.98
C ALA A 1 13.74 11.49 -12.53
N ASN A 2 12.64 12.19 -12.22
CA ASN A 2 12.00 12.09 -10.91
C ASN A 2 11.14 10.83 -10.88
N SER A 3 11.21 10.06 -9.79
CA SER A 3 10.32 8.92 -9.57
C SER A 3 9.13 9.32 -8.69
N TYR A 4 7.92 9.08 -9.18
CA TYR A 4 6.67 9.29 -8.47
C TYR A 4 6.21 7.96 -7.88
N VAL A 5 6.55 7.74 -6.62
CA VAL A 5 6.18 6.54 -5.86
C VAL A 5 5.30 6.96 -4.71
N TYR A 6 4.08 6.44 -4.65
CA TYR A 6 3.08 6.86 -3.67
C TYR A 6 2.42 5.69 -2.96
N ALA A 7 2.29 5.78 -1.65
CA ALA A 7 1.26 5.07 -0.91
C ALA A 7 -0.10 5.67 -1.26
N VAL A 8 -1.10 4.84 -1.53
CA VAL A 8 -2.45 5.33 -1.87
C VAL A 8 -3.37 5.20 -0.67
N ASP A 9 -3.87 6.33 -0.16
CA ASP A 9 -4.89 6.38 0.87
C ASP A 9 -6.22 6.97 0.33
N GLY A 10 -7.24 7.04 1.19
CA GLY A 10 -8.56 7.56 0.81
C GLY A 10 -9.42 6.62 -0.07
N LEU A 11 -8.97 5.39 -0.33
CA LEU A 11 -9.79 4.38 -0.99
C LEU A 11 -10.91 3.92 -0.05
N ARG A 12 -12.14 3.90 -0.57
CA ARG A 12 -13.35 3.60 0.19
C ARG A 12 -13.84 2.21 -0.14
N LEU A 13 -14.45 1.56 0.84
CA LEU A 13 -15.26 0.38 0.62
C LEU A 13 -16.41 0.74 -0.32
N ASP A 14 -16.67 -0.10 -1.30
CA ASP A 14 -17.82 0.03 -2.20
C ASP A 14 -18.58 -1.30 -2.29
N GLY A 15 -19.69 -1.31 -3.04
CA GLY A 15 -20.54 -2.51 -3.18
C GLY A 15 -19.85 -3.71 -3.84
N SER A 16 -18.63 -3.55 -4.36
CA SER A 16 -17.82 -4.64 -4.90
C SER A 16 -16.81 -5.20 -3.90
N THR A 17 -16.61 -4.54 -2.77
CA THR A 17 -15.65 -5.01 -1.76
C THR A 17 -16.23 -6.22 -1.02
N PRO A 18 -15.55 -7.39 -1.05
CA PRO A 18 -16.04 -8.57 -0.37
C PRO A 18 -16.02 -8.40 1.15
N SER A 19 -16.81 -9.22 1.83
CA SER A 19 -16.79 -9.30 3.29
C SER A 19 -15.42 -9.78 3.79
N PRO A 20 -14.93 -9.32 4.95
CA PRO A 20 -13.70 -9.86 5.52
C PRO A 20 -13.80 -11.34 5.92
N CYS A 21 -15.02 -11.87 5.97
CA CYS A 21 -15.28 -13.29 6.19
C CYS A 21 -15.23 -14.14 4.91
N THR A 22 -15.00 -13.53 3.74
CA THR A 22 -14.98 -14.23 2.45
C THR A 22 -13.67 -13.96 1.71
N GLY A 23 -12.66 -14.79 1.96
CA GLY A 23 -11.36 -14.71 1.28
C GLY A 23 -10.35 -13.78 1.96
N VAL A 24 -9.44 -13.23 1.16
CA VAL A 24 -8.43 -12.27 1.64
C VAL A 24 -9.10 -10.92 1.88
N SER A 25 -8.82 -10.33 3.03
CA SER A 25 -9.33 -9.03 3.43
C SER A 25 -8.22 -8.15 3.97
N ARG A 26 -8.35 -6.84 3.74
CA ARG A 26 -7.35 -5.84 4.14
C ARG A 26 -7.79 -5.13 5.42
N TRP A 27 -6.86 -4.97 6.34
CA TRP A 27 -7.06 -4.31 7.62
C TRP A 27 -6.03 -3.20 7.81
N LEU A 28 -6.49 -2.02 8.19
CA LEU A 28 -5.65 -0.88 8.51
C LEU A 28 -5.61 -0.65 10.01
N LEU A 29 -4.43 -0.38 10.55
CA LEU A 29 -4.31 0.15 11.90
C LEU A 29 -4.87 1.57 11.91
N VAL A 30 -5.94 1.82 12.68
CA VAL A 30 -6.55 3.15 12.77
C VAL A 30 -6.07 3.94 13.98
N GLN A 31 -5.72 3.25 15.07
CA GLN A 31 -5.12 3.85 16.26
C GLN A 31 -4.40 2.80 17.11
N VAL A 32 -3.32 3.23 17.77
CA VAL A 32 -2.57 2.44 18.77
C VAL A 32 -3.28 2.57 20.13
N ALA A 33 -4.53 2.13 20.17
CA ALA A 33 -5.41 2.12 21.32
C ALA A 33 -6.63 1.23 21.02
N PRO A 34 -7.32 0.71 22.06
CA PRO A 34 -8.52 -0.08 21.88
C PRO A 34 -9.58 0.63 21.03
N CYS A 35 -10.38 -0.11 20.26
CA CYS A 35 -11.46 0.51 19.49
C CYS A 35 -12.50 1.21 20.39
N GLY A 36 -12.70 0.73 21.62
CA GLY A 36 -13.67 1.29 22.54
C GLY A 36 -15.09 1.29 21.97
N ALA A 37 -15.77 2.45 22.04
CA ALA A 37 -17.13 2.60 21.51
C ALA A 37 -17.23 2.47 19.98
N ASP A 38 -16.10 2.56 19.26
CA ASP A 38 -16.05 2.40 17.81
C ASP A 38 -15.94 0.94 17.37
N GLU A 39 -15.76 -0.02 18.29
CA GLU A 39 -15.72 -1.44 17.92
C GLU A 39 -17.05 -1.86 17.26
N THR A 40 -16.98 -2.54 16.12
CA THR A 40 -18.18 -2.96 15.41
C THR A 40 -18.89 -4.06 16.18
N ALA A 41 -20.22 -3.92 16.35
CA ALA A 41 -21.07 -4.83 17.10
C ALA A 41 -21.35 -6.16 16.34
N LEU A 42 -20.29 -6.89 15.99
CA LEU A 42 -20.35 -8.25 15.45
C LEU A 42 -20.54 -9.27 16.57
N ASP A 43 -21.00 -10.47 16.20
CA ASP A 43 -21.07 -11.58 17.16
C ASP A 43 -19.67 -11.99 17.66
N SER A 44 -19.61 -12.54 18.87
CA SER A 44 -18.33 -12.85 19.53
C SER A 44 -17.46 -13.84 18.76
N ALA A 45 -18.06 -14.78 18.02
CA ALA A 45 -17.32 -15.76 17.23
C ALA A 45 -16.64 -15.06 16.03
N THR A 46 -17.39 -14.23 15.31
CA THR A 46 -16.85 -13.42 14.21
C THR A 46 -15.72 -12.50 14.68
N LYS A 47 -15.90 -11.77 15.80
CA LYS A 47 -14.85 -10.91 16.35
C LYS A 47 -13.58 -11.69 16.69
N THR A 48 -13.73 -12.83 17.35
CA THR A 48 -12.59 -13.70 17.73
C THR A 48 -11.86 -14.22 16.50
N THR A 49 -12.59 -14.64 15.47
CA THR A 49 -12.01 -15.12 14.21
C THR A 49 -11.24 -14.01 13.49
N LEU A 50 -11.81 -12.82 13.36
CA LEU A 50 -11.15 -11.67 12.71
C LEU A 50 -9.91 -11.21 13.48
N ALA A 51 -10.01 -11.06 14.81
CA ALA A 51 -8.86 -10.69 15.64
C ALA A 51 -7.73 -11.71 15.55
N SER A 52 -8.06 -13.01 15.53
CA SER A 52 -7.07 -14.08 15.36
C SER A 52 -6.41 -14.04 13.99
N ALA A 53 -7.16 -13.77 12.92
CA ALA A 53 -6.62 -13.64 11.57
C ALA A 53 -5.68 -12.42 11.44
N ILE A 54 -6.02 -11.28 12.05
CA ILE A 54 -5.18 -10.07 12.07
C ILE A 54 -3.89 -10.28 12.88
N ARG A 55 -3.96 -10.98 14.02
CA ARG A 55 -2.80 -11.31 14.84
C ARG A 55 -1.84 -12.26 14.15
N SER A 56 -2.37 -13.25 13.43
CA SER A 56 -1.58 -14.30 12.77
C SER A 56 -1.20 -13.99 11.31
N SER A 57 -1.48 -12.77 10.84
CA SER A 57 -1.15 -12.34 9.48
C SER A 57 0.33 -12.53 9.16
N ALA A 58 0.63 -12.94 7.93
CA ALA A 58 2.01 -12.92 7.42
C ALA A 58 2.59 -11.49 7.39
N ASP A 59 1.72 -10.48 7.36
CA ASP A 59 2.08 -9.06 7.43
C ASP A 59 2.20 -8.55 8.88
N ALA A 60 2.34 -9.42 9.89
CA ALA A 60 2.36 -8.99 11.30
C ALA A 60 3.41 -7.90 11.62
N ASN A 61 4.52 -7.89 10.87
CA ASN A 61 5.58 -6.88 10.99
C ASN A 61 5.25 -5.54 10.32
N ASN A 62 4.23 -5.48 9.45
CA ASN A 62 3.77 -4.22 8.88
C ASN A 62 2.93 -3.47 9.92
N PRO A 63 3.33 -2.23 10.30
CA PRO A 63 2.66 -1.49 11.36
C PRO A 63 1.37 -0.79 10.90
N ASN A 64 1.08 -0.71 9.60
CA ASN A 64 -0.02 0.07 9.05
C ASN A 64 -1.13 -0.79 8.46
N VAL A 65 -0.78 -1.92 7.84
CA VAL A 65 -1.71 -2.70 7.03
C VAL A 65 -1.41 -4.19 7.10
N ARG A 66 -2.46 -4.99 7.17
CA ARG A 66 -2.39 -6.45 7.17
C ARG A 66 -3.43 -7.04 6.23
N ASP A 67 -3.01 -7.95 5.37
CA ASP A 67 -3.90 -8.80 4.61
C ASP A 67 -4.09 -10.13 5.37
N VAL A 68 -5.34 -10.56 5.49
CA VAL A 68 -5.71 -11.71 6.34
C VAL A 68 -6.76 -12.57 5.67
N VAL A 69 -6.78 -13.86 6.02
CA VAL A 69 -7.87 -14.77 5.66
C VAL A 69 -8.53 -15.23 6.96
N ALA A 70 -9.82 -14.94 7.12
CA ALA A 70 -10.58 -15.43 8.26
C ALA A 70 -10.72 -16.97 8.17
N SER A 71 -10.23 -17.69 9.18
CA SER A 71 -10.39 -19.14 9.29
C SER A 71 -11.26 -19.49 10.50
N GLY A 72 -12.43 -20.08 10.26
CA GLY A 72 -13.37 -20.49 11.30
C GLY A 72 -14.74 -19.82 11.16
N THR A 73 -15.49 -19.72 12.25
CA THR A 73 -16.81 -19.10 12.27
C THR A 73 -16.69 -17.59 12.05
N CYS A 74 -17.14 -17.11 10.89
CA CYS A 74 -17.14 -15.71 10.53
C CYS A 74 -18.42 -15.41 9.73
N THR A 75 -19.32 -14.61 10.32
CA THR A 75 -20.56 -14.21 9.66
C THR A 75 -20.36 -12.90 8.90
N THR A 76 -20.87 -12.81 7.68
CA THR A 76 -20.75 -11.59 6.87
C THR A 76 -21.63 -10.45 7.40
N SER A 77 -22.68 -10.78 8.17
CA SER A 77 -23.49 -9.86 8.95
C SER A 77 -24.13 -10.57 10.16
N SER A 78 -24.38 -9.80 11.22
CA SER A 78 -25.04 -10.27 12.43
C SER A 78 -25.96 -9.16 12.95
N SER A 79 -27.22 -9.48 13.25
CA SER A 79 -28.22 -8.52 13.77
C SER A 79 -28.33 -7.21 12.97
N GLY A 80 -28.20 -7.28 11.64
CA GLY A 80 -28.25 -6.11 10.74
C GLY A 80 -26.94 -5.32 10.65
N VAL A 81 -25.90 -5.70 11.38
CA VAL A 81 -24.55 -5.12 11.31
C VAL A 81 -23.72 -5.89 10.29
N SER A 82 -23.15 -5.19 9.31
CA SER A 82 -22.25 -5.77 8.31
C SER A 82 -20.83 -5.93 8.86
N ALA A 83 -20.15 -7.02 8.48
CA ALA A 83 -18.72 -7.16 8.72
C ALA A 83 -17.87 -6.31 7.75
N ILE A 84 -18.44 -5.85 6.62
CA ILE A 84 -17.74 -4.94 5.71
C ILE A 84 -17.52 -3.60 6.41
N GLY A 85 -16.25 -3.25 6.60
CA GLY A 85 -15.85 -2.01 7.27
C GLY A 85 -15.78 -2.13 8.78
N ALA A 86 -15.87 -3.35 9.30
CA ALA A 86 -15.78 -3.61 10.72
C ALA A 86 -14.47 -3.08 11.31
N LYS A 87 -14.57 -2.56 12.53
CA LYS A 87 -13.48 -2.26 13.44
C LYS A 87 -13.40 -3.33 14.51
N VAL A 88 -12.22 -3.87 14.74
CA VAL A 88 -11.96 -4.96 15.70
C VAL A 88 -10.74 -4.60 16.54
N ASP A 89 -10.85 -4.82 17.86
CA ASP A 89 -9.73 -4.70 18.78
C ASP A 89 -8.81 -5.93 18.66
N VAL A 90 -7.51 -5.68 18.48
CA VAL A 90 -6.49 -6.73 18.42
C VAL A 90 -5.33 -6.30 19.29
N ASP A 91 -5.20 -6.94 20.45
CA ASP A 91 -4.10 -6.74 21.40
C ASP A 91 -3.95 -5.28 21.88
N GLY A 92 -5.07 -4.56 21.99
CA GLY A 92 -5.10 -3.16 22.43
C GLY A 92 -4.94 -2.15 21.29
N ASP A 93 -4.89 -2.60 20.05
CA ASP A 93 -4.87 -1.76 18.86
C ASP A 93 -6.17 -1.91 18.08
N CYS A 94 -6.67 -0.81 17.51
CA CYS A 94 -7.89 -0.84 16.71
C CYS A 94 -7.56 -1.00 15.23
N TRP A 95 -8.13 -2.04 14.63
CA TRP A 95 -7.96 -2.36 13.22
C TRP A 95 -9.29 -2.25 12.47
N GLN A 96 -9.26 -1.70 11.26
CA GLN A 96 -10.44 -1.50 10.43
C GLN A 96 -10.33 -2.24 9.09
N HIS A 97 -11.37 -3.00 8.73
CA HIS A 97 -11.52 -3.57 7.40
C HIS A 97 -11.59 -2.45 6.35
N ALA A 98 -10.74 -2.51 5.34
CA ALA A 98 -10.55 -1.44 4.37
C ALA A 98 -10.58 -1.96 2.93
N HIS A 99 -10.55 -1.01 1.98
CA HIS A 99 -10.48 -1.34 0.56
C HIS A 99 -9.23 -2.21 0.27
N PRO A 100 -9.31 -3.28 -0.55
CA PRO A 100 -8.20 -4.22 -0.77
C PRO A 100 -6.90 -3.64 -1.33
N LEU A 101 -6.95 -2.40 -1.83
CA LEU A 101 -5.80 -1.68 -2.40
C LEU A 101 -5.31 -0.52 -1.52
N ALA A 102 -5.95 -0.28 -0.36
CA ALA A 102 -5.57 0.80 0.53
C ALA A 102 -4.14 0.60 1.05
N LEU A 103 -3.35 1.68 1.07
CA LEU A 103 -1.94 1.72 1.44
C LEU A 103 -1.00 0.82 0.62
N ASN A 104 -1.44 0.31 -0.54
CA ASN A 104 -0.47 -0.16 -1.53
C ASN A 104 0.39 1.02 -2.00
N VAL A 105 1.67 0.74 -2.19
CA VAL A 105 2.66 1.66 -2.73
C VAL A 105 2.86 1.31 -4.19
N TYR A 106 2.66 2.29 -5.06
CA TYR A 106 2.82 2.10 -6.49
C TYR A 106 3.84 3.08 -7.06
N GLU A 107 4.55 2.62 -8.09
CA GLU A 107 5.22 3.50 -9.03
C GLU A 107 4.20 4.06 -10.02
N MET A 108 4.06 5.38 -10.04
CA MET A 108 3.08 6.12 -10.84
C MET A 108 3.74 7.08 -11.85
N ASN A 109 4.94 6.75 -12.31
CA ASN A 109 5.70 7.60 -13.24
C ASN A 109 4.93 7.93 -14.53
N GLN A 110 4.44 6.90 -15.22
CA GLN A 110 3.67 7.08 -16.45
C GLN A 110 2.35 7.80 -16.18
N TRP A 111 1.66 7.47 -15.08
CA TRP A 111 0.43 8.16 -14.66
C TRP A 111 0.64 9.65 -14.40
N ALA A 112 1.74 9.99 -13.74
CA ALA A 112 2.08 11.38 -13.42
C ALA A 112 2.40 12.21 -14.66
N VAL A 113 2.87 11.58 -15.73
CA VAL A 113 3.33 12.29 -16.94
C VAL A 113 2.27 12.26 -18.04
N THR A 114 1.72 11.10 -18.38
CA THR A 114 0.90 10.90 -19.59
C THR A 114 -0.51 10.43 -19.29
N ASP A 115 -0.68 9.44 -18.41
CA ASP A 115 -1.90 8.63 -18.45
C ASP A 115 -3.04 9.17 -17.60
N HIS A 116 -2.76 10.00 -16.58
CA HIS A 116 -3.82 10.58 -15.76
C HIS A 116 -4.65 11.60 -16.58
N PRO A 117 -5.96 11.35 -16.81
CA PRO A 117 -6.76 12.19 -17.71
C PRO A 117 -6.86 13.65 -17.26
N GLY A 118 -6.76 13.89 -15.94
CA GLY A 118 -6.79 15.23 -15.40
C GLY A 118 -5.57 16.08 -15.75
N ASN A 119 -4.45 15.48 -16.17
CA ASN A 119 -3.20 16.21 -16.44
C ASN A 119 -3.38 17.29 -17.51
N ALA A 120 -4.22 17.04 -18.53
CA ALA A 120 -4.48 18.00 -19.61
C ALA A 120 -5.14 19.31 -19.14
N ASN A 121 -5.75 19.31 -17.95
CA ASN A 121 -6.42 20.48 -17.38
C ASN A 121 -5.47 21.36 -16.55
N PHE A 122 -4.22 20.95 -16.35
CA PHE A 122 -3.26 21.65 -15.51
C PHE A 122 -1.95 21.88 -16.25
N ASN A 123 -1.30 23.01 -15.96
CA ASN A 123 0.08 23.20 -16.37
C ASN A 123 1.01 22.29 -15.55
N GLU A 124 2.28 22.23 -15.94
CA GLU A 124 3.26 21.39 -15.27
C GLU A 124 3.35 21.71 -13.78
N GLN A 125 3.27 22.99 -13.36
CA GLN A 125 3.34 23.42 -11.95
C GLN A 125 2.17 22.93 -11.10
N ASN A 126 0.99 22.76 -11.70
CA ASN A 126 -0.25 22.36 -11.02
C ASN A 126 -0.67 20.91 -11.32
N ASN A 127 0.23 20.09 -11.88
CA ASN A 127 -0.07 18.70 -12.18
C ASN A 127 -0.51 17.95 -10.90
N PRO A 128 -1.74 17.38 -10.89
CA PRO A 128 -2.37 16.88 -9.67
C PRO A 128 -1.67 15.64 -9.11
N ILE A 129 -0.97 14.86 -9.94
CA ILE A 129 -0.24 13.68 -9.49
C ILE A 129 1.16 14.05 -9.00
N LYS A 130 1.80 15.05 -9.60
CA LYS A 130 3.14 15.53 -9.18
C LYS A 130 3.09 16.40 -7.92
N ALA A 131 1.94 16.99 -7.61
CA ALA A 131 1.76 17.93 -6.50
C ALA A 131 2.17 17.33 -5.14
N PHE A 132 1.83 16.07 -4.87
CA PHE A 132 2.16 15.38 -3.62
C PHE A 132 3.68 15.30 -3.38
N ALA A 133 4.44 14.77 -4.35
CA ALA A 133 5.90 14.70 -4.25
C ALA A 133 6.55 16.09 -4.17
N ARG A 134 6.02 17.10 -4.85
CA ARG A 134 6.54 18.48 -4.78
C ARG A 134 6.34 19.13 -3.43
N ALA A 135 5.25 18.79 -2.75
CA ALA A 135 5.02 19.18 -1.36
C ALA A 135 5.89 18.38 -0.36
N GLY A 136 6.74 17.46 -0.84
CA GLY A 136 7.54 16.57 0.00
C GLY A 136 6.78 15.37 0.54
N GLY A 137 5.55 15.13 0.07
CA GLY A 137 4.70 14.02 0.49
C GLY A 137 5.01 12.73 -0.28
N THR A 138 4.69 11.60 0.35
CA THR A 138 4.83 10.24 -0.20
C THR A 138 3.50 9.50 -0.31
N THR A 139 2.40 10.18 0.01
CA THR A 139 1.05 9.63 -0.01
C THR A 139 0.20 10.39 -1.02
N LEU A 140 -0.50 9.66 -1.87
CA LEU A 140 -1.53 10.17 -2.77
C LEU A 140 -2.89 9.84 -2.20
N THR A 141 -3.62 10.88 -1.80
CA THR A 141 -4.99 10.74 -1.31
C THR A 141 -5.99 10.73 -2.44
N PHE A 142 -6.67 9.58 -2.57
CA PHE A 142 -7.69 9.42 -3.58
C PHE A 142 -8.86 10.38 -3.30
N PRO A 143 -9.23 11.25 -4.27
CA PRO A 143 -10.20 12.31 -4.02
C PRO A 143 -11.58 11.80 -3.64
N ALA A 144 -12.21 12.49 -2.69
CA ALA A 144 -13.59 12.23 -2.28
C ALA A 144 -14.57 12.29 -3.47
N SER A 145 -14.34 13.23 -4.38
CA SER A 145 -15.15 13.52 -5.57
C SER A 145 -15.02 12.50 -6.70
N HIS A 146 -14.04 11.58 -6.65
CA HIS A 146 -13.88 10.55 -7.68
C HIS A 146 -14.66 9.29 -7.32
N MET A 147 -15.28 8.62 -8.31
CA MET A 147 -15.83 7.28 -8.13
C MET A 147 -14.70 6.25 -7.91
N MET A 148 -14.92 5.23 -7.07
CA MET A 148 -13.94 4.16 -6.82
C MET A 148 -13.51 3.44 -8.10
N SER A 149 -14.43 3.27 -9.05
CA SER A 149 -14.18 2.67 -10.36
C SER A 149 -13.03 3.34 -11.13
N ARG A 150 -12.77 4.63 -10.91
CA ARG A 150 -11.66 5.34 -11.56
C ARG A 150 -10.31 4.80 -11.10
N PHE A 151 -10.18 4.49 -9.81
CA PHE A 151 -8.94 3.90 -9.29
C PHE A 151 -8.82 2.45 -9.74
N THR A 152 -9.85 1.63 -9.53
CA THR A 152 -9.80 0.20 -9.86
C THR A 152 -9.62 -0.07 -11.35
N SER A 153 -10.10 0.82 -12.23
CA SER A 153 -9.84 0.71 -13.68
C SER A 153 -8.42 1.13 -14.08
N SER A 154 -7.74 1.95 -13.28
CA SER A 154 -6.41 2.48 -13.61
C SER A 154 -5.28 1.68 -12.97
N VAL A 155 -5.54 1.02 -11.83
CA VAL A 155 -4.50 0.38 -11.02
C VAL A 155 -3.72 -0.72 -11.75
N GLY A 156 -4.33 -1.36 -12.75
CA GLY A 156 -3.65 -2.36 -13.58
C GLY A 156 -2.48 -1.80 -14.41
N GLY A 157 -2.41 -0.47 -14.59
CA GLY A 157 -1.28 0.20 -15.24
C GLY A 157 -0.17 0.63 -14.27
N PHE A 158 -0.30 0.37 -12.97
CA PHE A 158 0.69 0.78 -11.97
C PHE A 158 1.56 -0.40 -11.56
N SER A 159 2.88 -0.18 -11.46
CA SER A 159 3.77 -1.18 -10.88
C SER A 159 3.62 -1.17 -9.36
N LEU A 160 3.20 -2.28 -8.78
CA LEU A 160 3.15 -2.45 -7.32
C LEU A 160 4.58 -2.56 -6.77
N VAL A 161 4.90 -1.73 -5.78
CA VAL A 161 6.16 -1.76 -5.04
C VAL A 161 6.02 -2.62 -3.78
N GLY A 162 4.88 -2.51 -3.10
CA GLY A 162 4.59 -3.21 -1.84
C GLY A 162 3.43 -2.52 -1.11
N LYS A 163 3.36 -2.67 0.21
CA LYS A 163 2.46 -1.90 1.08
C LYS A 163 3.25 -0.90 1.92
N LEU A 164 2.61 0.19 2.35
CA LEU A 164 3.26 1.17 3.20
C LEU A 164 3.69 0.51 4.52
N GLY A 165 4.98 0.58 4.84
CA GLY A 165 5.57 -0.08 6.00
C GLY A 165 6.19 -1.45 5.71
N ASP A 166 6.05 -1.98 4.50
CA ASP A 166 6.76 -3.19 4.09
C ASP A 166 8.26 -2.93 3.96
N SER A 167 9.05 -3.98 4.23
CA SER A 167 10.43 -4.08 3.76
C SER A 167 10.47 -4.90 2.49
N VAL A 168 10.98 -4.32 1.42
CA VAL A 168 11.05 -4.95 0.09
C VAL A 168 12.51 -5.10 -0.32
N LYS A 169 12.85 -6.21 -0.99
CA LYS A 169 14.19 -6.39 -1.53
C LYS A 169 14.36 -5.47 -2.73
N TYR A 170 15.55 -4.89 -2.87
CA TYR A 170 15.88 -4.02 -4.00
C TYR A 170 15.64 -4.72 -5.35
N THR A 171 15.99 -6.01 -5.46
CA THR A 171 15.79 -6.83 -6.65
C THR A 171 14.33 -7.05 -7.02
N ASP A 172 13.42 -6.89 -6.06
CA ASP A 172 11.98 -7.09 -6.24
C ASP A 172 11.27 -5.79 -6.63
N LEU A 173 11.98 -4.65 -6.61
CA LEU A 173 11.44 -3.37 -7.06
C LEU A 173 11.18 -3.38 -8.57
N PRO A 174 10.22 -2.58 -9.06
CA PRO A 174 10.11 -2.27 -10.49
C PRO A 174 11.47 -1.83 -11.08
N SER A 175 11.79 -2.27 -12.29
CA SER A 175 13.11 -2.04 -12.92
C SER A 175 13.47 -0.55 -13.05
N SER A 176 12.47 0.30 -13.23
CA SER A 176 12.57 1.77 -13.23
C SER A 176 12.98 2.37 -11.88
N LEU A 177 12.77 1.64 -10.78
CA LEU A 177 13.20 1.99 -9.42
C LEU A 177 14.53 1.33 -9.03
N GLN A 178 14.98 0.30 -9.75
CA GLN A 178 16.30 -0.31 -9.59
C GLN A 178 17.40 0.58 -10.21
N THR A 179 17.55 1.78 -9.67
CA THR A 179 18.60 2.74 -10.05
C THR A 179 19.74 2.72 -9.05
N ASP A 180 20.95 3.12 -9.47
CA ASP A 180 22.10 3.27 -8.59
C ASP A 180 21.77 4.14 -7.38
N LYS A 181 21.04 5.25 -7.59
CA LYS A 181 20.65 6.16 -6.50
C LYS A 181 19.81 5.48 -5.43
N VAL A 182 18.88 4.61 -5.83
CA VAL A 182 18.07 3.84 -4.88
C VAL A 182 18.93 2.78 -4.21
N ALA A 183 19.79 2.08 -4.96
CA ALA A 183 20.70 1.09 -4.39
C ALA A 183 21.61 1.70 -3.32
N TRP A 184 22.26 2.82 -3.63
CA TRP A 184 23.11 3.58 -2.71
C TRP A 184 22.34 4.10 -1.50
N ARG A 185 21.09 4.55 -1.68
CA ARG A 185 20.30 5.11 -0.56
C ARG A 185 19.94 4.08 0.50
N PHE A 186 19.81 2.82 0.09
CA PHE A 186 19.38 1.70 0.92
C PHE A 186 20.49 0.65 1.12
N ASP A 187 21.75 1.03 0.89
CA ASP A 187 22.93 0.17 1.05
C ASP A 187 22.80 -1.19 0.33
N ALA A 188 22.10 -1.21 -0.81
CA ALA A 188 21.88 -2.40 -1.63
C ALA A 188 22.94 -2.59 -2.73
N VAL A 189 24.05 -1.86 -2.64
CA VAL A 189 25.21 -2.02 -3.53
C VAL A 189 26.16 -3.05 -2.91
N GLU A 190 26.39 -4.17 -3.58
CA GLU A 190 27.53 -5.01 -3.25
C GLU A 190 28.82 -4.25 -3.60
N ILE A 191 29.59 -3.87 -2.58
CA ILE A 191 30.93 -3.33 -2.78
C ILE A 191 31.86 -4.50 -3.13
N GLY A 192 31.81 -4.95 -4.37
CA GLY A 192 32.88 -5.76 -4.94
C GLY A 192 34.14 -4.90 -5.03
N GLU A 193 35.31 -5.47 -4.74
CA GLU A 193 36.60 -4.79 -4.94
C GLU A 193 36.68 -4.26 -6.37
N ALA A 194 36.49 -2.95 -6.54
CA ALA A 194 36.68 -2.30 -7.82
C ALA A 194 38.18 -2.29 -8.12
N VAL A 195 38.66 -3.31 -8.84
CA VAL A 195 39.99 -3.29 -9.44
C VAL A 195 39.94 -2.29 -10.59
N ALA A 196 40.27 -1.03 -10.30
CA ALA A 196 40.62 -0.05 -11.31
C ALA A 196 42.01 -0.41 -11.87
N ALA A 197 42.06 -1.29 -12.87
CA ALA A 197 43.29 -1.54 -13.62
C ALA A 197 43.55 -0.34 -14.56
N CYS A 198 44.20 0.70 -14.04
CA CYS A 198 44.79 1.73 -14.88
C CYS A 198 45.96 1.11 -15.65
N ARG A 199 45.73 0.64 -16.89
CA ARG A 199 46.83 0.35 -17.80
C ARG A 199 47.55 1.66 -18.11
N THR A 200 48.85 1.71 -17.82
CA THR A 200 49.71 2.79 -18.32
C THR A 200 50.09 2.50 -19.77
N ALA A 201 50.37 3.56 -20.55
CA ALA A 201 50.82 3.41 -21.92
C ALA A 201 52.22 2.73 -21.93
N GLY A 202 52.30 1.46 -22.35
CA GLY A 202 53.59 0.80 -22.60
C GLY A 202 53.69 -0.73 -22.45
N GLU A 203 52.68 -1.46 -21.97
CA GLU A 203 52.80 -2.92 -21.88
C GLU A 203 52.60 -3.61 -23.25
N VAL A 204 53.67 -4.23 -23.75
CA VAL A 204 53.67 -5.22 -24.86
C VAL A 204 53.55 -6.63 -24.29
N ALA A 205 52.82 -7.47 -25.02
CA ALA A 205 52.36 -8.82 -24.67
C ALA A 205 53.45 -9.81 -24.24
#